data_AF-A0A920L8A6-F1
#
_entry.id   AF-A0A920L8A6-F1
#
_cell.length_a   1.000
_cell.length_b   1.000
_cell.length_c   1.000
_cell.angle_alpha   90.00
_cell.angle_beta   90.00
_cell.angle_gamma   90.00
#
_symmetry.space_group_name_H-M   'P 1'
#
loop_
_entity.id
_entity.type
_entity.pdbx_description
1 polymer ?
#
loop_
_entity_poly.entity_id
_entity_poly.type
_entity_poly.pdbx_seq_one_letter_code
_entity_poly.pdbx_strand_id
1 'polypeptide(L)'
;MLSGGLDSSLIVALAKKYNENIKTFSIGFEDEGEEKGNEFFYSDKVVNAYKTSHKKIMVPNTIALDNISNAFLNMPEPMFAQDAIAFFMLAKEVSRDVKVVLSGQGADEVFAGYFWYPKLPMKNFQQKIF
;
A
#
# COMPACT_ATOMS: atom_id res chain seq x y z
N MET A 1 -0.59 4.99 3.77
CA MET A 1 -0.76 3.53 3.57
C MET A 1 0.62 2.91 3.53
N LEU A 2 0.79 1.73 4.11
CA LEU A 2 2.08 1.05 4.18
C LEU A 2 1.90 -0.38 3.70
N SER A 3 2.42 -0.73 2.52
CA SER A 3 2.43 -2.11 2.03
C SER A 3 3.70 -2.85 2.45
N GLY A 4 4.80 -2.10 2.62
CA GLY A 4 6.14 -2.66 2.81
C GLY A 4 6.98 -2.64 1.52
N GLY A 5 6.37 -2.28 0.39
CA GLY A 5 7.08 -1.93 -0.85
C GLY A 5 7.90 -0.65 -0.72
N LEU A 6 8.78 -0.40 -1.70
CA LEU A 6 9.73 0.72 -1.67
C LEU A 6 9.04 2.08 -1.54
N ASP A 7 7.99 2.32 -2.31
CA ASP A 7 7.37 3.65 -2.43
C ASP A 7 6.64 4.05 -1.15
N SER A 8 5.81 3.15 -0.63
CA SER A 8 5.10 3.38 0.63
C SER A 8 6.06 3.49 1.82
N SER A 9 7.17 2.73 1.81
CA SER A 9 8.24 2.82 2.81
C SER A 9 8.97 4.17 2.77
N LEU A 10 9.26 4.67 1.57
CA LEU A 10 9.90 5.98 1.37
C LEU A 10 8.99 7.11 1.87
N ILE A 11 7.69 7.05 1.58
CA ILE A 11 6.71 8.01 2.12
C ILE A 11 6.71 8.00 3.64
N VAL A 12 6.72 6.82 4.28
CA VAL A 12 6.80 6.72 5.74
C VAL A 12 8.09 7.35 6.27
N ALA A 13 9.23 7.02 5.66
CA ALA A 13 10.53 7.56 6.04
C ALA A 13 10.59 9.09 5.97
N LEU A 14 10.01 9.67 4.92
CA LEU A 14 9.92 11.12 4.74
C LEU A 14 8.92 11.76 5.68
N ALA A 15 7.71 11.21 5.80
CA ALA A 15 6.67 11.74 6.67
C ALA A 15 7.09 11.77 8.15
N LYS A 16 7.86 10.77 8.60
CA LYS A 16 8.39 10.70 9.96
C LYS A 16 9.30 11.88 10.32
N LYS A 17 9.96 12.51 9.33
CA LYS A 17 10.78 13.72 9.56
C LYS A 17 9.94 14.94 9.95
N TYR A 18 8.67 14.96 9.60
CA TYR A 18 7.77 16.09 9.83
C TYR A 18 6.73 15.82 10.92
N ASN A 19 6.45 14.55 11.22
CA ASN A 19 5.52 14.16 12.26
C ASN A 19 6.05 12.90 12.97
N GLU A 20 6.36 13.02 14.25
CA GLU A 20 6.86 11.88 15.03
C GLU A 20 5.78 10.83 15.29
N ASN A 21 4.50 11.20 15.28
CA ASN A 21 3.38 10.32 15.65
C ASN A 21 2.56 9.89 14.43
N ILE A 22 3.23 9.49 13.34
CA ILE A 22 2.51 9.03 12.14
C ILE A 22 1.73 7.73 12.41
N LYS A 23 0.49 7.71 11.94
CA LYS A 23 -0.31 6.49 11.83
C LYS A 23 -0.04 5.82 10.49
N THR A 24 0.08 4.50 10.50
CA THR A 24 0.29 3.68 9.30
C THR A 24 -0.70 2.54 9.30
N PHE A 25 -1.13 2.15 8.10
CA PHE A 25 -2.18 1.15 7.91
C PHE A 25 -1.75 0.19 6.81
N SER A 26 -1.86 -1.09 7.10
CA SER A 26 -1.70 -2.19 6.15
C SER A 26 -3.00 -2.98 6.08
N ILE A 27 -3.37 -3.44 4.89
CA ILE A 27 -4.43 -4.43 4.71
C ILE A 27 -3.81 -5.75 4.24
N GLY A 28 -4.42 -6.85 4.64
CA GLY A 28 -4.06 -8.20 4.23
C GLY A 28 -5.26 -9.11 4.27
N PHE A 29 -5.16 -10.23 3.58
CA PHE A 29 -6.19 -11.26 3.45
C PHE A 29 -5.72 -12.58 4.05
N GLU A 30 -6.66 -13.49 4.25
CA GLU A 30 -6.38 -14.86 4.67
C GLU A 30 -5.58 -15.59 3.58
N ASP A 31 -4.62 -16.40 4.02
CA ASP A 31 -3.83 -17.25 3.11
C ASP A 31 -4.75 -18.21 2.35
N GLU A 32 -4.47 -18.46 1.08
CA GLU A 32 -5.21 -19.39 0.24
C GLU A 32 -4.25 -20.41 -0.38
N GLY A 33 -4.26 -21.63 0.14
CA GLY A 33 -3.31 -22.67 -0.26
C GLY A 33 -1.87 -22.26 0.09
N GLU A 34 -1.02 -22.15 -0.93
CA GLU A 34 0.39 -21.74 -0.79
C GLU A 34 0.58 -20.22 -0.92
N GLU A 35 -0.46 -19.49 -1.34
CA GLU A 35 -0.40 -18.05 -1.57
C GLU A 35 -0.62 -17.27 -0.26
N LYS A 36 0.31 -16.35 0.02
CA LYS A 36 0.23 -15.45 1.18
C LYS A 36 -0.67 -14.27 0.86
N GLY A 37 -1.73 -14.11 1.65
CA GLY A 37 -2.73 -13.05 1.42
C GLY A 37 -2.30 -11.67 1.93
N ASN A 38 -1.11 -11.53 2.52
CA ASN A 38 -0.67 -10.28 3.15
C ASN A 38 0.83 -10.03 3.03
N GLU A 39 1.19 -8.74 3.05
CA GLU A 39 2.56 -8.26 3.02
C GLU A 39 3.06 -7.80 4.39
N PHE A 40 2.42 -8.27 5.48
CA PHE A 40 2.67 -7.77 6.83
C PHE A 40 4.12 -7.94 7.29
N PHE A 41 4.78 -9.00 6.82
CA PHE A 41 6.20 -9.21 7.05
C PHE A 41 7.06 -8.03 6.57
N TYR A 42 6.74 -7.45 5.42
CA TYR A 42 7.48 -6.31 4.88
C TYR A 42 7.10 -5.02 5.58
N SER A 43 5.80 -4.77 5.81
CA SER A 43 5.38 -3.58 6.54
C SER A 43 5.94 -3.54 7.96
N ASP A 44 6.06 -4.68 8.64
CA ASP A 44 6.63 -4.77 9.99
C ASP A 44 8.07 -4.30 10.07
N LYS A 45 8.89 -4.56 9.04
CA LYS A 45 10.26 -4.06 9.00
C LYS A 45 10.30 -2.53 9.03
N VAL A 46 9.41 -1.90 8.28
CA VAL A 46 9.30 -0.43 8.22
C VAL A 46 8.76 0.13 9.53
N VAL A 47 7.72 -0.49 10.11
CA VAL A 47 7.17 -0.12 11.42
C VAL A 47 8.25 -0.23 12.50
N ASN A 48 9.06 -1.29 12.47
CA ASN A 48 10.15 -1.48 13.42
C ASN A 48 11.27 -0.45 13.26
N ALA A 49 11.57 -0.03 12.03
CA ALA A 49 12.57 0.99 11.74
C ALA A 49 12.12 2.40 12.17
N TYR A 50 10.86 2.77 11.88
CA TYR A 50 10.35 4.13 12.07
C TYR A 50 9.42 4.31 13.28
N LYS A 51 9.15 3.24 14.03
CA LYS A 51 8.31 3.22 15.24
C LYS A 51 6.99 3.97 15.03
N THR A 52 6.23 3.57 14.03
CA THR A 52 4.95 4.19 13.66
C THR A 52 3.81 3.63 14.52
N SER A 53 2.73 4.39 14.68
CA SER A 53 1.48 3.84 15.23
C SER A 53 0.82 3.01 14.12
N HIS A 54 0.95 1.69 14.18
CA HIS A 54 0.60 0.81 13.08
C HIS A 54 -0.69 0.02 13.34
N LYS A 55 -1.58 0.00 12.36
CA LYS A 55 -2.80 -0.82 12.35
C LYS A 55 -2.78 -1.77 11.17
N LYS A 56 -2.82 -3.07 11.45
CA LYS A 56 -3.01 -4.12 10.45
C LYS A 56 -4.47 -4.49 10.38
N ILE A 57 -5.02 -4.54 9.18
CA ILE A 57 -6.40 -4.90 8.91
C ILE A 57 -6.35 -6.25 8.19
N MET A 58 -6.67 -7.32 8.91
CA MET A 58 -6.81 -8.65 8.31
C MET A 58 -8.26 -8.84 7.89
N VAL A 59 -8.48 -9.18 6.63
CA VAL A 59 -9.79 -9.34 6.02
C VAL A 59 -10.02 -10.81 5.67
N PRO A 60 -11.10 -11.43 6.19
CA PRO A 60 -11.48 -12.76 5.74
C PRO A 60 -11.88 -12.77 4.27
N ASN A 61 -11.53 -13.84 3.55
CA ASN A 61 -11.74 -13.90 2.09
C ASN A 61 -13.24 -13.83 1.74
N THR A 62 -14.11 -14.37 2.58
CA THR A 62 -15.57 -14.26 2.45
C THR A 62 -16.06 -12.81 2.49
N ILE A 63 -15.49 -11.99 3.39
CA ILE A 63 -15.84 -10.57 3.52
C ILE A 63 -15.35 -9.78 2.31
N ALA A 64 -14.21 -10.16 1.71
CA ALA A 64 -13.75 -9.54 0.47
C ALA A 64 -14.75 -9.78 -0.67
N LEU A 65 -15.25 -11.02 -0.82
CA LEU A 65 -16.26 -11.38 -1.82
C LEU A 65 -17.57 -10.62 -1.63
N ASP A 66 -18.06 -10.50 -0.40
CA ASP A 66 -19.30 -9.77 -0.09
C ASP A 66 -19.21 -8.27 -0.40
N ASN A 67 -17.99 -7.72 -0.46
CA ASN A 67 -17.78 -6.30 -0.75
C ASN A 67 -17.55 -5.98 -2.23
N ILE A 68 -17.53 -6.95 -3.14
CA ILE A 68 -17.31 -6.71 -4.58
C ILE A 68 -18.33 -5.72 -5.14
N SER A 69 -19.63 -5.96 -4.91
CA SER A 69 -20.70 -5.10 -5.40
C SER A 69 -20.62 -3.69 -4.82
N ASN A 70 -20.30 -3.57 -3.53
CA ASN A 70 -20.16 -2.27 -2.88
C ASN A 70 -18.94 -1.50 -3.40
N ALA A 71 -17.82 -2.17 -3.62
CA ALA A 71 -16.63 -1.57 -4.20
C ALA A 71 -16.97 -0.99 -5.58
N PHE A 72 -17.59 -1.80 -6.46
CA PHE A 72 -17.97 -1.37 -7.80
C PHE A 72 -18.92 -0.17 -7.82
N LEU A 73 -19.96 -0.18 -6.97
CA LEU A 73 -20.92 0.92 -6.87
C LEU A 73 -20.32 2.23 -6.35
N ASN A 74 -19.18 2.17 -5.66
CA ASN A 74 -18.47 3.33 -5.13
C ASN A 74 -17.23 3.71 -5.95
N MET A 75 -16.98 3.04 -7.09
CA MET A 75 -15.95 3.47 -8.02
C MET A 75 -16.44 4.70 -8.80
N PRO A 76 -15.56 5.69 -9.06
CA PRO A 76 -15.92 6.81 -9.92
C PRO A 76 -16.20 6.36 -11.35
N GLU A 77 -15.50 5.31 -11.81
CA GLU A 77 -15.71 4.66 -13.09
C GLU A 77 -15.41 3.16 -12.98
N PRO A 78 -16.05 2.30 -13.79
CA PRO A 78 -15.67 0.89 -13.86
C PRO A 78 -14.22 0.72 -14.29
N MET A 79 -13.37 0.17 -13.42
CA MET A 79 -11.99 -0.18 -13.76
C MET A 79 -11.68 -1.61 -13.35
N PHE A 80 -10.83 -2.26 -14.12
CA PHE A 80 -10.16 -3.48 -13.67
C PHE A 80 -8.88 -3.10 -12.93
N ALA A 81 -8.90 -3.25 -11.62
CA ALA A 81 -7.71 -3.16 -10.79
C ALA A 81 -7.79 -4.23 -9.69
N GLN A 82 -6.77 -5.08 -9.61
CA GLN A 82 -6.76 -6.25 -8.72
C GLN A 82 -6.83 -5.86 -7.23
N ASP A 83 -6.38 -4.65 -6.91
CA ASP A 83 -6.34 -4.08 -5.57
C ASP A 83 -7.57 -3.23 -5.22
N ALA A 84 -8.51 -3.02 -6.16
CA ALA A 84 -9.61 -2.06 -5.97
C ALA A 84 -10.51 -2.39 -4.76
N ILE A 85 -10.83 -3.68 -4.57
CA ILE A 85 -11.63 -4.14 -3.43
C ILE A 85 -10.85 -3.95 -2.13
N ALA A 86 -9.54 -4.25 -2.13
CA ALA A 86 -8.68 -4.04 -0.98
C ALA A 86 -8.61 -2.55 -0.60
N PHE A 87 -8.46 -1.65 -1.57
CA PHE A 87 -8.47 -0.21 -1.35
C PHE A 87 -9.81 0.28 -0.81
N PHE A 88 -10.94 -0.21 -1.34
CA PHE A 88 -12.27 0.13 -0.83
C PHE A 88 -12.42 -0.25 0.65
N MET A 89 -12.05 -1.48 1.00
CA MET A 89 -12.15 -1.98 2.36
C MET A 89 -11.18 -1.26 3.30
N LEU A 90 -9.95 -1.01 2.85
CA LEU A 90 -8.96 -0.27 3.60
C LEU A 90 -9.40 1.17 3.84
N ALA A 91 -9.95 1.85 2.83
CA ALA A 91 -10.48 3.20 2.97
C ALA A 91 -11.61 3.25 4.01
N LYS A 92 -12.53 2.28 3.98
CA LYS A 92 -13.64 2.15 4.94
C LYS A 92 -13.15 2.01 6.40
N GLU A 93 -12.06 1.27 6.62
CA GLU A 93 -11.48 1.12 7.95
C GLU A 93 -10.65 2.34 8.37
N VAL A 94 -9.83 2.89 7.47
CA VAL A 94 -8.95 4.04 7.73
C VAL A 94 -9.75 5.30 8.01
N SER A 95 -10.89 5.50 7.36
CA SER A 95 -11.75 6.69 7.52
C SER A 95 -12.34 6.85 8.93
N ARG A 96 -12.31 5.77 9.72
CA ARG A 96 -12.69 5.76 11.15
C ARG A 96 -11.63 6.43 12.02
N ASP A 97 -10.37 6.38 11.61
CA ASP A 97 -9.22 6.83 12.40
C ASP A 97 -8.64 8.17 11.93
N VAL A 98 -8.69 8.45 10.62
CA VAL A 98 -8.11 9.66 9.98
C VAL A 98 -8.93 10.11 8.78
N LYS A 99 -8.77 11.38 8.38
CA LYS A 99 -9.44 11.97 7.21
C LYS A 99 -8.54 12.10 5.98
N VAL A 100 -7.23 12.08 6.17
CA VAL A 100 -6.24 12.22 5.10
C VAL A 100 -5.21 11.10 5.23
N VAL A 101 -4.85 10.50 4.10
CA VAL A 101 -3.83 9.45 4.02
C VAL A 101 -2.97 9.69 2.78
N LEU A 102 -1.67 9.40 2.90
CA LEU A 102 -0.73 9.39 1.77
C LEU A 102 -0.59 7.95 1.25
N SER A 103 -0.52 7.78 -0.07
CA SER A 103 -0.30 6.50 -0.74
C SER A 103 0.92 6.57 -1.66
N GLY A 104 1.56 5.42 -1.90
CA GLY A 104 2.69 5.29 -2.82
C GLY A 104 2.29 5.04 -4.29
N GLN A 105 0.99 5.03 -4.59
CA GLN A 105 0.46 4.87 -5.94
C GLN A 105 0.98 5.97 -6.88
N GLY A 106 1.23 5.64 -8.15
CA GLY A 106 1.81 6.55 -9.14
C GLY A 106 3.33 6.48 -9.27
N ALA A 107 4.02 5.84 -8.33
CA ALA A 107 5.49 5.77 -8.35
C ALA A 107 5.99 4.90 -9.53
N ASP A 108 5.37 3.74 -9.77
CA ASP A 108 5.77 2.83 -10.84
C ASP A 108 5.57 3.44 -12.23
N GLU A 109 4.54 4.26 -12.41
CA GLU A 109 4.26 4.98 -13.65
C GLU A 109 5.28 6.08 -13.92
N VAL A 110 5.67 6.83 -12.88
CA VAL A 110 6.67 7.91 -12.99
C VAL A 110 8.08 7.36 -13.18
N PHE A 111 8.41 6.25 -12.50
CA PHE A 111 9.78 5.73 -12.44
C PHE A 111 10.02 4.46 -13.25
N ALA A 112 9.03 4.02 -14.04
CA ALA A 112 9.08 2.78 -14.80
C ALA A 112 9.38 1.55 -13.92
N GLY A 113 8.71 1.45 -12.77
CA GLY A 113 8.98 0.43 -11.74
C GLY A 113 8.36 -0.94 -12.00
N TYR A 114 7.37 -1.03 -12.87
CA TYR A 114 6.76 -2.32 -13.24
C TYR A 114 7.75 -3.29 -13.87
N PHE A 115 7.58 -4.58 -13.59
CA PHE A 115 8.50 -5.63 -14.04
C PHE A 115 8.61 -5.74 -15.57
N TRP A 116 7.60 -5.29 -16.32
CA TRP A 116 7.58 -5.34 -17.79
C TRP A 116 8.34 -4.18 -18.43
N TYR A 117 8.74 -3.15 -17.68
CA TYR A 117 9.64 -2.14 -18.21
C TYR A 117 11.04 -2.72 -18.40
N PRO A 118 11.76 -2.32 -19.47
CA PRO A 118 13.16 -2.65 -19.61
C PRO A 118 13.94 -2.13 -18.40
N LYS A 119 14.76 -2.98 -17.78
CA LYS A 119 15.63 -2.55 -16.69
C LYS A 119 16.46 -1.37 -17.15
N LEU A 120 16.35 -0.24 -16.45
CA LEU A 120 17.15 0.93 -16.74
C LEU A 120 18.64 0.55 -16.67
N PRO A 121 19.46 0.95 -17.65
CA PRO A 121 20.89 0.70 -17.59
C PRO A 121 21.46 1.45 -16.38
N MET A 122 21.78 0.70 -15.32
CA MET A 122 22.25 1.18 -14.02
C MET A 122 23.55 1.99 -14.07
N LYS A 123 24.19 2.14 -15.24
CA LYS A 123 25.52 2.73 -15.37
C LYS A 123 25.61 4.21 -14.97
N ASN A 124 24.52 4.99 -15.00
CA ASN A 124 24.56 6.46 -14.77
C ASN A 124 23.49 7.03 -13.80
N PHE A 125 22.70 6.22 -13.11
CA PHE A 125 21.54 6.74 -12.34
C PHE A 125 21.92 7.57 -11.11
N GLN A 126 23.12 7.35 -10.53
CA GLN A 126 23.60 8.12 -9.37
C GLN A 126 24.03 9.56 -9.68
N GLN A 127 24.18 9.94 -10.96
CA GLN A 127 24.76 11.24 -11.33
C GLN A 127 23.76 12.35 -11.68
N LYS A 128 22.45 12.06 -11.66
CA LYS A 128 21.42 13.03 -12.10
C LYS A 128 20.34 13.38 -11.09
N ILE A 129 20.30 12.72 -9.93
CA ILE A 129 19.21 12.92 -8.94
C ILE A 129 19.75 13.39 -7.56
N PHE A 130 21.06 13.56 -7.40
CA PHE A 130 21.67 14.27 -6.28
C PHE A 130 22.76 15.21 -6.78
#